data_AF-A0A9Q9I051-F1
#
_entry.id   AF-A0A9Q9I051-F1
#
_cell.length_a   1.000
_cell.length_b   1.000
_cell.length_c   1.000
_cell.angle_alpha   90.00
_cell.angle_beta   90.00
_cell.angle_gamma   90.00
#
_symmetry.space_group_name_H-M   'P 1'
#
loop_
_entity.id
_entity.type
_entity.pdbx_description
1 polymer ?
#
loop_
_entity_poly.entity_id
_entity_poly.type
_entity_poly.pdbx_seq_one_letter_code
_entity_poly.pdbx_strand_id
1 'polypeptide(L)'
;MKALLRIFRPSRKLAIIIGGVALLMGVSGGAAVYVGKDRLIGAAGGSYGLECSDVNLVTIRKQDHVWVRKYIKTEPTDGMTRVKTALRVAQAVYAAQKPDLVQVVVLDDNGPTLRADIRGRAIGADVVYIPHPDKTVPGLDDKSYTARYYDGKASENGLFFGERIEMPFDEIAMISAAFKDPEDCVDPVAVASTKGEGKAAGGHGVAPKDAATPAKAAAEEAPPAKSGH
;
A
#
# COMPACT_ATOMS: atom_id res chain seq x y z
N MET A 1 -51.90 1.94 7.11
CA MET A 1 -50.53 1.83 6.55
C MET A 1 -49.90 0.50 6.97
N LYS A 2 -50.13 -0.59 6.23
CA LYS A 2 -49.50 -1.91 6.49
C LYS A 2 -49.92 -2.93 5.40
N ALA A 3 -49.52 -2.74 4.14
CA ALA A 3 -49.84 -3.75 3.11
C ALA A 3 -49.02 -3.68 1.80
N LEU A 4 -47.80 -3.14 1.76
CA LEU A 4 -47.05 -3.01 0.48
C LEU A 4 -45.61 -3.55 0.49
N LEU A 5 -45.29 -4.53 1.34
CA LEU A 5 -43.93 -5.13 1.40
C LEU A 5 -43.92 -6.66 1.23
N ARG A 6 -44.67 -7.21 0.26
CA ARG A 6 -44.65 -8.67 -0.01
C ARG A 6 -44.61 -9.08 -1.48
N ILE A 7 -43.97 -8.31 -2.36
CA ILE A 7 -43.86 -8.69 -3.78
C ILE A 7 -42.42 -8.89 -4.30
N PHE A 8 -41.37 -8.52 -3.58
CA PHE A 8 -40.01 -8.85 -3.99
C PHE A 8 -39.46 -10.01 -3.16
N ARG A 9 -39.59 -11.24 -3.68
CA ARG A 9 -38.68 -12.34 -3.34
C ARG A 9 -37.46 -12.20 -4.24
N PRO A 10 -36.34 -11.61 -3.78
CA PRO A 10 -35.15 -11.50 -4.62
C PRO A 10 -34.67 -12.91 -4.96
N SER A 11 -34.60 -13.21 -6.27
CA SER A 11 -34.08 -14.50 -6.70
C SER A 11 -32.64 -14.65 -6.20
N ARG A 12 -32.23 -15.86 -5.81
CA ARG A 12 -30.86 -16.13 -5.35
C ARG A 12 -29.79 -15.60 -6.32
N LYS A 13 -30.11 -15.50 -7.61
CA LYS A 13 -29.24 -14.93 -8.64
C LYS A 13 -29.07 -13.42 -8.52
N LEU A 14 -30.12 -12.68 -8.15
CA LEU A 14 -30.05 -11.23 -7.94
C LEU A 14 -29.21 -10.88 -6.69
N ALA A 15 -29.31 -11.68 -5.64
CA ALA A 15 -28.48 -11.53 -4.44
C ALA A 15 -26.99 -11.79 -4.71
N ILE A 16 -26.67 -12.75 -5.60
CA ILE A 16 -25.29 -13.02 -6.03
C ILE A 16 -24.74 -11.89 -6.92
N ILE A 17 -25.57 -11.31 -7.79
CA ILE A 17 -25.14 -10.19 -8.65
C ILE A 17 -24.91 -8.93 -7.81
N ILE A 18 -25.83 -8.58 -6.91
CA ILE A 18 -25.69 -7.41 -6.04
C ILE A 18 -24.56 -7.61 -5.02
N GLY A 19 -24.41 -8.81 -4.46
CA GLY A 19 -23.27 -9.17 -3.61
C GLY A 19 -21.94 -9.15 -4.36
N GLY A 20 -21.92 -9.60 -5.62
CA GLY A 20 -20.73 -9.58 -6.48
C GLY A 20 -20.30 -8.16 -6.87
N VAL A 21 -21.25 -7.27 -7.13
CA VAL A 21 -20.96 -5.85 -7.43
C VAL A 21 -20.52 -5.10 -6.18
N ALA A 22 -21.10 -5.40 -5.00
CA ALA A 22 -20.64 -4.82 -3.73
C ALA A 22 -19.23 -5.29 -3.33
N LEU A 23 -18.85 -6.53 -3.67
CA LEU A 23 -17.50 -7.06 -3.46
C LEU A 23 -16.45 -6.42 -4.37
N LEU A 24 -16.84 -5.89 -5.54
CA LEU A 24 -15.94 -5.18 -6.46
C LEU A 24 -15.85 -3.67 -6.18
N MET A 25 -16.85 -3.08 -5.49
CA MET A 25 -16.83 -1.67 -5.07
C MET A 25 -16.14 -1.45 -3.71
N GLY A 26 -15.77 -2.52 -3.00
CA GLY A 26 -15.01 -2.44 -1.74
C GLY A 26 -13.51 -2.15 -1.90
N VAL A 27 -13.02 -2.09 -3.15
CA VAL A 27 -11.61 -1.84 -3.49
C VAL A 27 -11.53 -0.61 -4.39
N SER A 28 -11.87 0.58 -3.89
CA SER A 28 -11.40 1.91 -4.37
C SER A 28 -12.29 3.04 -3.86
N GLY A 29 -12.23 3.30 -2.55
CA GLY A 29 -12.89 4.47 -1.94
C GLY A 29 -11.97 5.65 -1.65
N GLY A 30 -10.72 5.67 -2.16
CA GLY A 30 -9.68 6.59 -1.67
C GLY A 30 -9.06 7.56 -2.69
N ALA A 31 -9.40 7.49 -3.99
CA ALA A 31 -8.62 8.19 -5.02
C ALA A 31 -9.20 9.54 -5.50
N ALA A 32 -10.43 9.92 -5.12
CA ALA A 32 -11.11 11.03 -5.79
C ALA A 32 -10.69 12.44 -5.32
N VAL A 33 -9.94 12.59 -4.22
CA VAL A 33 -9.57 13.92 -3.67
C VAL A 33 -8.08 14.27 -3.87
N TYR A 34 -7.23 13.34 -4.31
CA TYR A 34 -5.79 13.58 -4.43
C TYR A 34 -5.34 14.11 -5.81
N VAL A 35 -6.19 14.02 -6.85
CA VAL A 35 -5.82 14.33 -8.25
C VAL A 35 -5.76 15.85 -8.57
N GLY A 36 -5.76 16.71 -7.56
CA GLY A 36 -5.74 18.18 -7.74
C GLY A 36 -4.49 18.90 -7.23
N LYS A 37 -3.73 18.32 -6.27
CA LYS A 37 -2.64 19.04 -5.59
C LYS A 37 -1.30 18.92 -6.33
N ASP A 38 -1.06 17.78 -7.00
CA ASP A 38 0.24 17.46 -7.59
C ASP A 38 0.61 18.27 -8.85
N ARG A 39 -0.34 19.00 -9.46
CA ARG A 39 -0.05 19.92 -10.58
C ARG A 39 0.17 21.37 -10.16
N LEU A 40 -0.02 21.69 -8.88
CA LEU A 40 0.14 23.07 -8.36
C LEU A 40 1.30 23.22 -7.37
N ILE A 41 1.86 22.14 -6.83
CA ILE A 41 3.00 22.23 -5.91
C ILE A 41 4.29 21.83 -6.63
N GLY A 42 4.70 22.69 -7.57
CA GLY A 42 6.11 22.83 -7.89
C GLY A 42 6.80 23.52 -6.72
N ALA A 43 7.74 22.85 -6.08
CA ALA A 43 8.71 23.40 -5.13
C ALA A 43 8.12 24.28 -3.99
N ALA A 44 7.61 23.65 -2.94
CA ALA A 44 7.48 24.26 -1.62
C ALA A 44 7.86 23.17 -0.61
N GLY A 45 9.02 23.20 0.06
CA GLY A 45 9.44 24.26 0.96
C GLY A 45 9.30 23.73 2.39
N GLY A 46 10.24 22.87 2.82
CA GLY A 46 10.30 22.33 4.18
C GLY A 46 9.92 20.85 4.32
N SER A 47 10.41 19.97 3.43
CA SER A 47 10.19 18.52 3.58
C SER A 47 10.99 18.00 4.76
N TYR A 48 10.30 17.66 5.85
CA TYR A 48 10.91 16.96 6.98
C TYR A 48 11.15 15.50 6.57
N GLY A 49 12.36 15.20 6.13
CA GLY A 49 12.75 13.87 5.65
C GLY A 49 13.08 13.86 4.15
N LEU A 50 13.17 12.67 3.58
CA LEU A 50 13.42 12.47 2.15
C LEU A 50 12.13 12.21 1.39
N GLU A 51 12.22 12.39 0.08
CA GLU A 51 11.30 11.78 -0.87
C GLU A 51 11.29 10.27 -0.67
N CYS A 52 10.12 9.67 -0.81
CA CYS A 52 9.92 8.24 -0.59
C CYS A 52 8.85 7.69 -1.51
N SER A 53 8.94 6.40 -1.80
CA SER A 53 7.97 5.67 -2.61
C SER A 53 7.28 4.56 -1.82
N ASP A 54 6.01 4.32 -2.15
CA ASP A 54 5.24 3.24 -1.54
C ASP A 54 5.62 1.88 -2.10
N VAL A 55 5.92 0.94 -1.20
CA VAL A 55 6.14 -0.47 -1.55
C VAL A 55 4.87 -1.27 -1.34
N ASN A 56 4.27 -1.13 -0.16
CA ASN A 56 3.07 -1.89 0.21
C ASN A 56 2.36 -1.22 1.39
N LEU A 57 1.04 -1.32 1.43
CA LEU A 57 0.22 -0.89 2.55
C LEU A 57 -0.71 -2.04 2.95
N VAL A 58 -0.65 -2.41 4.23
CA VAL A 58 -1.46 -3.48 4.81
C VAL A 58 -2.34 -2.89 5.89
N THR A 59 -3.64 -2.85 5.63
CA THR A 59 -4.64 -2.54 6.66
C THR A 59 -5.08 -3.83 7.35
N ILE A 60 -4.94 -3.87 8.66
CA ILE A 60 -5.29 -5.00 9.51
C ILE A 60 -6.45 -4.56 10.39
N ARG A 61 -7.58 -5.27 10.31
CA ARG A 61 -8.72 -5.05 11.21
C ARG A 61 -8.70 -6.14 12.28
N LYS A 62 -8.59 -5.75 13.54
CA LYS A 62 -8.66 -6.64 14.70
C LYS A 62 -9.75 -6.15 15.63
N GLN A 63 -10.81 -6.95 15.77
CA GLN A 63 -12.00 -6.55 16.55
C GLN A 63 -12.51 -5.19 16.07
N ASP A 64 -12.53 -4.19 16.95
CA ASP A 64 -12.97 -2.82 16.67
C ASP A 64 -11.81 -1.87 16.35
N HIS A 65 -10.58 -2.38 16.18
CA HIS A 65 -9.40 -1.56 15.87
C HIS A 65 -8.90 -1.75 14.44
N VAL A 66 -8.46 -0.65 13.84
CA VAL A 66 -7.86 -0.58 12.51
C VAL A 66 -6.38 -0.23 12.66
N TRP A 67 -5.51 -1.11 12.19
CA TRP A 67 -4.07 -0.90 12.16
C TRP A 67 -3.61 -0.78 10.72
N VAL A 68 -2.75 0.19 10.43
CA VAL A 68 -2.13 0.36 9.12
C VAL A 68 -0.65 0.09 9.25
N ARG A 69 -0.14 -0.88 8.48
CA ARG A 69 1.29 -1.10 8.32
C ARG A 69 1.71 -0.72 6.91
N LYS A 70 2.54 0.32 6.79
CA LYS A 70 3.02 0.86 5.53
C LYS A 70 4.51 0.57 5.37
N TYR A 71 4.90 0.17 4.18
CA TYR A 71 6.27 -0.11 3.78
C TYR A 71 6.68 0.89 2.71
N ILE A 72 7.77 1.61 2.96
CA ILE A 72 8.25 2.68 2.08
C ILE A 72 9.73 2.46 1.74
N LYS A 73 10.15 3.00 0.60
CA LYS A 73 11.55 3.06 0.19
C LYS A 73 12.05 4.49 0.17
N THR A 74 13.31 4.66 0.53
CA THR A 74 14.04 5.92 0.42
C THR A 74 15.40 5.69 -0.25
N GLU A 75 15.97 6.73 -0.83
CA GLU A 75 17.38 6.71 -1.22
C GLU A 75 18.30 6.41 -0.02
N PRO A 76 19.50 5.85 -0.25
CA PRO A 76 20.45 5.53 0.82
C PRO A 76 20.80 6.76 1.67
N THR A 77 20.48 6.72 2.96
CA THR A 77 20.65 7.85 3.88
C THR A 77 20.96 7.39 5.30
N ASP A 78 21.18 8.33 6.22
CA ASP A 78 21.41 8.07 7.64
C ASP A 78 20.14 7.58 8.36
N GLY A 79 20.32 7.02 9.55
CA GLY A 79 19.23 6.45 10.35
C GLY A 79 18.20 7.49 10.79
N MET A 80 18.66 8.69 11.13
CA MET A 80 17.81 9.73 11.67
C MET A 80 16.91 10.33 10.58
N THR A 81 17.46 10.52 9.38
CA THR A 81 16.67 10.94 8.22
C THR A 81 15.57 9.94 7.88
N ARG A 82 15.83 8.62 7.96
CA ARG A 82 14.80 7.59 7.75
C ARG A 82 13.66 7.67 8.76
N VAL A 83 13.99 7.86 10.04
CA VAL A 83 12.96 8.01 11.08
C VAL A 83 12.13 9.28 10.88
N LYS A 84 12.75 10.42 10.53
CA LYS A 84 12.01 11.66 10.23
C LYS A 84 11.00 11.44 9.10
N THR A 85 11.43 10.81 8.01
CA THR A 85 10.56 10.43 6.90
C THR A 85 9.42 9.52 7.36
N ALA A 86 9.73 8.49 8.16
CA ALA A 86 8.72 7.55 8.66
C ALA A 86 7.70 8.22 9.60
N LEU A 87 8.13 9.12 10.47
CA LEU A 87 7.23 9.87 11.36
C LEU A 87 6.32 10.82 10.57
N ARG A 88 6.87 11.52 9.57
CA ARG A 88 6.09 12.36 8.64
C ARG A 88 4.99 11.52 7.98
N VAL A 89 5.37 10.40 7.37
CA VAL A 89 4.44 9.48 6.70
C VAL A 89 3.41 8.90 7.68
N ALA A 90 3.81 8.55 8.90
CA ALA A 90 2.89 8.00 9.90
C ALA A 90 1.79 9.00 10.28
N GLN A 91 2.15 10.29 10.44
CA GLN A 91 1.17 11.35 10.69
C GLN A 91 0.28 11.61 9.47
N ALA A 92 0.83 11.57 8.26
CA ALA A 92 0.05 11.73 7.02
C ALA A 92 -1.00 10.62 6.86
N VAL A 93 -0.60 9.37 7.07
CA VAL A 93 -1.50 8.21 7.05
C VAL A 93 -2.59 8.34 8.11
N TYR A 94 -2.23 8.79 9.32
CA TYR A 94 -3.23 9.03 10.37
C TYR A 94 -4.20 10.16 10.01
N ALA A 95 -3.71 11.27 9.46
CA ALA A 95 -4.54 12.38 9.04
C ALA A 95 -5.58 11.95 7.99
N ALA A 96 -5.19 11.07 7.06
CA ALA A 96 -6.05 10.57 5.99
C ALA A 96 -7.06 9.49 6.44
N GLN A 97 -6.62 8.51 7.25
CA GLN A 97 -7.41 7.30 7.52
C GLN A 97 -7.91 7.17 8.96
N LYS A 98 -7.34 7.92 9.91
CA LYS A 98 -7.63 7.85 11.35
C LYS A 98 -7.62 6.42 11.95
N PRO A 99 -6.62 5.57 11.65
CA PRO A 99 -6.49 4.26 12.30
C PRO A 99 -6.05 4.41 13.76
N ASP A 100 -6.24 3.34 14.54
CA ASP A 100 -5.81 3.25 15.94
C ASP A 100 -4.29 3.09 16.08
N LEU A 101 -3.63 2.53 15.06
CA LEU A 101 -2.18 2.32 15.03
C LEU A 101 -1.67 2.47 13.60
N VAL A 102 -0.59 3.23 13.43
CA VAL A 102 0.17 3.32 12.19
C VAL A 102 1.59 2.81 12.44
N GLN A 103 2.03 1.84 11.64
CA GLN A 103 3.42 1.39 11.63
C GLN A 103 4.02 1.67 10.26
N VAL A 104 5.11 2.44 10.21
CA VAL A 104 5.83 2.75 8.98
C VAL A 104 7.21 2.11 9.04
N VAL A 105 7.47 1.24 8.07
CA VAL A 105 8.73 0.50 7.91
C VAL A 105 9.47 1.07 6.71
N VAL A 106 10.71 1.50 6.93
CA VAL A 106 11.57 2.09 5.88
C VAL A 106 12.58 1.07 5.41
N LEU A 107 12.65 0.91 4.10
CA LEU A 107 13.59 0.06 3.38
C LEU A 107 14.55 0.93 2.57
N ASP A 108 15.72 0.37 2.26
CA ASP A 108 16.59 0.94 1.24
C ASP A 108 15.96 0.78 -0.16
N ASP A 109 16.36 1.62 -1.11
CA ASP A 109 15.95 1.49 -2.50
C ASP A 109 16.29 0.10 -3.09
N ASN A 110 17.45 -0.45 -2.72
CA ASN A 110 17.86 -1.82 -3.08
C ASN A 110 17.23 -2.91 -2.21
N GLY A 111 16.38 -2.53 -1.25
CA GLY A 111 15.70 -3.44 -0.34
C GLY A 111 14.61 -4.29 -1.02
N PRO A 112 14.19 -5.38 -0.36
CA PRO A 112 13.17 -6.27 -0.89
C PRO A 112 11.82 -5.57 -1.05
N THR A 113 11.08 -5.92 -2.11
CA THR A 113 9.70 -5.43 -2.33
C THR A 113 8.64 -6.46 -1.93
N LEU A 114 9.00 -7.75 -1.92
CA LEU A 114 8.13 -8.83 -1.51
C LEU A 114 7.98 -8.86 0.00
N ARG A 115 6.73 -8.81 0.49
CA ARG A 115 6.42 -8.79 1.92
C ARG A 115 7.06 -9.94 2.72
N ALA A 116 7.22 -11.12 2.10
CA ALA A 116 7.85 -12.26 2.76
C ALA A 116 9.32 -11.98 3.14
N ASP A 117 10.00 -11.13 2.38
CA ASP A 117 11.42 -10.83 2.53
C ASP A 117 11.66 -9.54 3.33
N ILE A 118 10.62 -8.75 3.60
CA ILE A 118 10.70 -7.54 4.44
C ILE A 118 10.76 -7.94 5.92
N ARG A 119 11.96 -8.29 6.38
CA ARG A 119 12.21 -8.70 7.77
C ARG A 119 13.66 -8.49 8.18
N GLY A 120 13.90 -8.49 9.50
CA GLY A 120 15.26 -8.46 10.06
C GLY A 120 16.06 -7.26 9.57
N ARG A 121 17.23 -7.54 8.97
CA ARG A 121 18.17 -6.51 8.49
C ARG A 121 17.73 -5.76 7.24
N ALA A 122 16.65 -6.17 6.56
CA ALA A 122 16.11 -5.39 5.44
C ALA A 122 15.40 -4.10 5.91
N ILE A 123 15.04 -4.02 7.18
CA ILE A 123 14.34 -2.88 7.77
C ILE A 123 15.37 -1.88 8.28
N GLY A 124 15.41 -0.68 7.70
CA GLY A 124 16.34 0.38 8.08
C GLY A 124 15.83 1.25 9.21
N ALA A 125 14.53 1.52 9.22
CA ALA A 125 13.84 2.18 10.32
C ALA A 125 12.42 1.62 10.47
N ASP A 126 11.89 1.68 11.68
CA ASP A 126 10.54 1.23 12.02
C ASP A 126 9.97 2.20 13.06
N VAL A 127 8.85 2.82 12.70
CA VAL A 127 8.16 3.81 13.51
C VAL A 127 6.74 3.32 13.76
N VAL A 128 6.32 3.35 15.01
CA VAL A 128 4.93 3.09 15.39
C VAL A 128 4.36 4.37 15.99
N TYR A 129 3.23 4.80 15.45
CA TYR A 129 2.42 5.91 15.93
C TYR A 129 1.07 5.40 16.44
N ILE A 130 0.79 5.70 17.70
CA ILE A 130 -0.44 5.39 18.42
C ILE A 130 -1.08 6.71 18.86
N PRO A 131 -2.09 7.21 18.13
CA PRO A 131 -2.71 8.51 18.42
C PRO A 131 -3.41 8.59 19.78
N HIS A 132 -3.99 7.47 20.23
CA HIS A 132 -4.77 7.38 21.47
C HIS A 132 -4.37 6.12 22.25
N PRO A 133 -3.19 6.09 22.89
CA PRO A 133 -2.68 4.89 23.57
C PRO A 133 -3.63 4.39 24.66
N ASP A 134 -4.36 5.30 25.31
CA ASP A 134 -5.40 5.03 26.31
C ASP A 134 -6.59 4.21 25.79
N LYS A 135 -6.83 4.23 24.46
CA LYS A 135 -7.94 3.53 23.80
C LYS A 135 -7.48 2.31 23.02
N THR A 136 -6.20 1.97 23.05
CA THR A 136 -5.66 0.86 22.29
C THR A 136 -5.83 -0.49 23.00
N VAL A 137 -5.70 -1.57 22.22
CA VAL A 137 -5.80 -2.95 22.70
C VAL A 137 -4.85 -3.18 23.90
N PRO A 138 -5.33 -3.82 24.99
CA PRO A 138 -4.47 -4.19 26.12
C PRO A 138 -3.23 -4.98 25.66
N GLY A 139 -2.05 -4.56 26.10
CA GLY A 139 -0.76 -5.20 25.77
C GLY A 139 0.05 -4.51 24.66
N LEU A 140 -0.41 -3.37 24.15
CA LEU A 140 0.42 -2.44 23.38
C LEU A 140 1.15 -1.45 24.32
N ASP A 141 2.23 -0.85 23.82
CA ASP A 141 2.98 0.21 24.52
C ASP A 141 2.05 1.39 24.81
N ASP A 142 2.20 2.00 25.99
CA ASP A 142 1.40 3.15 26.43
C ASP A 142 1.88 4.47 25.82
N LYS A 143 2.98 4.44 25.06
CA LYS A 143 3.54 5.61 24.37
C LYS A 143 2.87 5.85 23.02
N SER A 144 2.59 7.12 22.74
CA SER A 144 2.08 7.53 21.43
C SER A 144 3.07 7.29 20.29
N TYR A 145 4.37 7.22 20.56
CA TYR A 145 5.38 7.02 19.54
C TYR A 145 6.45 6.03 20.02
N THR A 146 6.86 5.15 19.10
CA THR A 146 8.11 4.42 19.21
C THR A 146 8.84 4.49 17.88
N ALA A 147 10.16 4.60 17.93
CA ALA A 147 10.99 4.63 16.73
C ALA A 147 12.28 3.86 16.98
N ARG A 148 12.68 3.08 15.99
CA ARG A 148 13.96 2.38 15.97
C ARG A 148 14.57 2.43 14.60
N TYR A 149 15.89 2.45 14.53
CA TYR A 149 16.61 2.43 13.27
C TYR A 149 17.95 1.71 13.41
N TYR A 150 18.54 1.35 12.28
CA TYR A 150 19.95 0.93 12.23
C TYR A 150 20.82 2.12 11.84
N ASP A 151 21.83 2.42 12.65
CA ASP A 151 22.83 3.42 12.29
C ASP A 151 23.70 2.93 11.12
N GLY A 152 24.09 3.85 10.25
CA GLY A 152 24.80 3.55 9.02
C GLY A 152 23.91 3.19 7.81
N LYS A 153 24.56 3.09 6.65
CA LYS A 153 23.93 2.88 5.34
C LYS A 153 23.59 1.40 5.09
N ALA A 154 22.72 1.14 4.12
CA ALA A 154 22.46 -0.20 3.63
C ALA A 154 23.67 -0.74 2.84
N SER A 155 23.79 -2.07 2.77
CA SER A 155 24.63 -2.74 1.79
C SER A 155 24.02 -2.68 0.38
N GLU A 156 24.76 -3.16 -0.62
CA GLU A 156 24.29 -3.26 -2.02
C GLU A 156 23.00 -4.09 -2.17
N ASN A 157 22.73 -4.99 -1.22
CA ASN A 157 21.51 -5.81 -1.20
C ASN A 157 20.38 -5.19 -0.36
N GLY A 158 20.51 -3.92 0.03
CA GLY A 158 19.52 -3.20 0.84
C GLY A 158 19.42 -3.67 2.29
N LEU A 159 20.49 -4.26 2.85
CA LEU A 159 20.53 -4.77 4.22
C LEU A 159 21.35 -3.86 5.15
N PHE A 160 20.87 -3.64 6.37
CA PHE A 160 21.50 -2.78 7.37
C PHE A 160 22.27 -3.58 8.42
N PHE A 161 23.53 -3.24 8.68
CA PHE A 161 24.41 -4.00 9.57
C PHE A 161 24.97 -3.21 10.76
N GLY A 162 24.67 -1.91 10.88
CA GLY A 162 25.12 -1.14 12.02
C GLY A 162 24.34 -1.41 13.31
N GLU A 163 24.56 -0.55 14.29
CA GLU A 163 23.93 -0.64 15.60
C GLU A 163 22.44 -0.34 15.51
N ARG A 164 21.63 -1.10 16.26
CA ARG A 164 20.19 -0.85 16.36
C ARG A 164 19.94 0.14 17.48
N ILE A 165 19.45 1.31 17.12
CA ILE A 165 19.16 2.40 18.07
C ILE A 165 17.65 2.45 18.29
N GLU A 166 17.23 2.41 19.55
CA GLU A 166 15.87 2.73 19.99
C GLU A 166 15.86 4.18 20.46
N MET A 167 14.96 4.99 19.93
CA MET A 167 14.93 6.41 20.22
C MET A 167 14.15 6.72 21.51
N PRO A 168 14.61 7.70 22.31
CA PRO A 168 13.84 8.22 23.43
C PRO A 168 12.52 8.83 22.97
N PHE A 169 11.46 8.62 23.75
CA PHE A 169 10.11 9.13 23.42
C PHE A 169 10.09 10.65 23.25
N ASP A 170 10.72 11.40 24.16
CA ASP A 170 10.70 12.86 24.14
C ASP A 170 11.34 13.44 22.86
N GLU A 171 12.39 12.80 22.36
CA GLU A 171 13.03 13.19 21.11
C GLU A 171 12.10 12.94 19.91
N ILE A 172 11.45 11.78 19.87
CA ILE A 172 10.48 11.45 18.82
C ILE A 172 9.32 12.44 18.84
N ALA A 173 8.80 12.76 20.03
CA ALA A 173 7.70 13.71 20.22
C ALA A 173 8.08 15.11 19.74
N MET A 174 9.29 15.59 20.07
CA MET A 174 9.79 16.88 19.58
C MET A 174 9.91 16.93 18.06
N ILE A 175 10.50 15.89 17.45
CA ILE A 175 10.61 15.78 15.98
C ILE A 175 9.22 15.78 15.34
N SER A 176 8.31 14.97 15.88
CA SER A 176 6.95 14.80 15.36
C SER A 176 6.13 16.09 15.46
N ALA A 177 6.30 16.86 16.54
CA ALA A 177 5.61 18.14 16.73
C ALA A 177 6.12 19.25 15.79
N ALA A 178 7.29 19.10 15.19
CA ALA A 178 7.83 20.07 14.24
C ALA A 178 7.12 20.02 12.87
N PHE A 179 6.36 18.95 12.58
CA PHE A 179 5.68 18.78 11.29
C PHE A 179 4.40 19.62 11.26
N LYS A 180 4.34 20.56 10.32
CA LYS A 180 3.17 21.44 10.13
C LYS A 180 2.14 20.84 9.17
N ASP A 181 2.63 20.23 8.09
CA ASP A 181 1.81 19.59 7.06
C ASP A 181 2.50 18.29 6.63
N PRO A 182 2.28 17.18 7.36
CA PRO A 182 2.92 15.91 7.04
C PRO A 182 2.33 15.35 5.74
N GLU A 183 3.20 15.22 4.73
CA GLU A 183 2.84 14.60 3.44
C GLU A 183 3.12 13.10 3.46
N ASP A 184 2.46 12.34 2.58
CA ASP A 184 2.72 10.91 2.42
C ASP A 184 3.86 10.68 1.39
N CYS A 185 4.25 9.42 1.16
CA CYS A 185 5.13 9.04 0.06
C CYS A 185 4.39 9.02 -1.28
N VAL A 186 5.15 9.06 -2.37
CA VAL A 186 4.61 8.97 -3.72
C VAL A 186 4.18 7.53 -4.00
N ASP A 187 2.93 7.33 -4.44
CA ASP A 187 2.46 6.04 -4.94
C ASP A 187 2.97 5.82 -6.38
N PRO A 188 3.87 4.85 -6.63
CA PRO A 188 4.43 4.62 -7.95
C PRO A 188 3.38 4.18 -8.99
N VAL A 189 2.26 3.56 -8.57
CA VAL A 189 1.18 3.13 -9.47
C VAL A 189 0.32 4.33 -9.90
N ALA A 190 0.07 5.27 -8.99
CA ALA A 190 -0.62 6.52 -9.31
C ALA A 190 0.19 7.35 -10.32
N VAL A 191 1.52 7.42 -10.16
CA VAL A 191 2.41 8.13 -11.10
C VAL A 191 2.41 7.49 -12.49
N ALA A 192 2.48 6.16 -12.58
CA ALA A 192 2.47 5.45 -13.87
C ALA A 192 1.17 5.70 -14.67
N SER A 193 0.04 5.87 -13.99
CA SER A 193 -1.26 6.12 -14.61
C SER A 193 -1.34 7.51 -15.29
N THR A 194 -0.58 8.49 -14.80
CA THR A 194 -0.57 9.87 -15.37
C THR A 194 0.28 10.02 -16.63
N LYS A 195 1.17 9.06 -16.92
CA LYS A 195 2.06 9.10 -18.10
C LYS A 195 1.41 8.49 -19.37
N GLY A 196 0.23 7.87 -19.23
CA GLY A 196 -0.48 7.19 -20.32
C GLY A 196 -1.49 8.05 -21.09
N GLU A 197 -1.87 9.23 -20.60
CA GLU A 197 -2.90 10.07 -21.26
C GLU A 197 -2.26 11.07 -22.21
N GLY A 198 -1.75 10.55 -23.33
CA GLY A 198 -1.06 11.35 -24.33
C GLY A 198 -1.11 10.75 -25.74
N LYS A 199 -2.23 10.17 -26.15
CA LYS A 199 -2.69 10.10 -27.56
C LYS A 199 -4.04 9.38 -27.67
N ALA A 200 -5.11 10.16 -27.83
CA ALA A 200 -6.35 9.68 -28.41
C ALA A 200 -6.81 10.68 -29.48
N ALA A 201 -6.85 10.20 -30.73
CA ALA A 201 -7.74 10.57 -31.85
C ALA A 201 -7.10 9.95 -33.10
N GLY A 202 -7.74 9.12 -33.92
CA GLY A 202 -9.11 8.61 -34.03
C GLY A 202 -9.20 7.91 -35.40
N GLY A 203 -10.18 7.02 -35.60
CA GLY A 203 -10.44 6.47 -36.94
C GLY A 203 -11.18 5.14 -36.93
N HIS A 204 -12.45 5.18 -37.31
CA HIS A 204 -13.39 4.05 -37.37
C HIS A 204 -13.10 3.08 -38.52
N GLY A 205 -13.44 1.81 -38.28
CA GLY A 205 -14.25 0.97 -39.17
C GLY A 205 -13.65 0.53 -40.52
N VAL A 206 -13.56 -0.78 -40.72
CA VAL A 206 -14.31 -1.57 -41.72
C VAL A 206 -13.78 -3.01 -41.66
N ALA A 207 -14.69 -3.96 -41.41
CA ALA A 207 -14.45 -5.37 -41.69
C ALA A 207 -14.68 -5.64 -43.19
N PRO A 208 -14.02 -6.66 -43.76
CA PRO A 208 -14.81 -7.64 -44.50
C PRO A 208 -14.43 -9.09 -44.20
N LYS A 209 -15.50 -9.91 -44.15
CA LYS A 209 -15.54 -11.35 -44.40
C LYS A 209 -15.29 -11.60 -45.91
N ASP A 210 -14.92 -12.74 -46.50
CA ASP A 210 -15.10 -14.17 -46.30
C ASP A 210 -14.12 -14.92 -47.25
N ALA A 211 -13.81 -16.20 -46.96
CA ALA A 211 -13.60 -17.36 -47.88
C ALA A 211 -12.64 -18.39 -47.22
N ALA A 212 -13.12 -19.37 -46.44
CA ALA A 212 -13.65 -20.69 -46.85
C ALA A 212 -12.57 -21.74 -47.23
N THR A 213 -12.11 -22.52 -46.21
CA THR A 213 -12.00 -24.01 -46.02
C THR A 213 -11.74 -25.00 -47.19
N PRO A 214 -11.52 -26.34 -46.97
CA PRO A 214 -10.98 -27.14 -45.83
C PRO A 214 -10.06 -28.35 -46.25
N ALA A 215 -9.43 -29.04 -45.28
CA ALA A 215 -9.20 -30.51 -45.21
C ALA A 215 -8.38 -30.79 -43.92
N LYS A 216 -8.84 -31.39 -42.81
CA LYS A 216 -9.51 -32.66 -42.50
C LYS A 216 -8.67 -33.93 -42.75
N ALA A 217 -8.09 -34.47 -41.67
CA ALA A 217 -8.02 -35.89 -41.27
C ALA A 217 -7.12 -35.95 -40.00
N ALA A 218 -7.58 -36.21 -38.76
CA ALA A 218 -8.39 -37.30 -38.19
C ALA A 218 -7.68 -38.66 -38.22
N ALA A 219 -7.29 -39.14 -37.01
CA ALA A 219 -7.38 -40.52 -36.49
C ALA A 219 -6.38 -40.63 -35.30
N GLU A 220 -6.86 -40.62 -34.03
CA GLU A 220 -7.29 -41.80 -33.23
C GLU A 220 -6.10 -42.53 -32.60
N GLU A 221 -5.97 -42.49 -31.25
CA GLU A 221 -6.34 -43.56 -30.28
C GLU A 221 -5.35 -44.75 -30.31
N ALA A 222 -4.81 -45.33 -29.24
CA ALA A 222 -5.19 -45.52 -27.84
C ALA A 222 -3.97 -46.10 -27.05
N PRO A 223 -4.05 -46.31 -25.71
CA PRO A 223 -2.93 -46.44 -24.76
C PRO A 223 -2.63 -47.93 -24.36
N PRO A 224 -2.14 -48.27 -23.14
CA PRO A 224 -0.88 -47.98 -22.44
C PRO A 224 -0.05 -49.27 -22.17
N ALA A 225 1.20 -49.17 -21.67
CA ALA A 225 1.95 -50.31 -21.12
C ALA A 225 2.52 -50.03 -19.72
N LYS A 226 2.36 -51.03 -18.83
CA LYS A 226 2.79 -51.10 -17.42
C LYS A 226 4.21 -51.66 -17.25
N SER A 227 4.78 -51.44 -16.04
CA SER A 227 5.84 -52.20 -15.31
C SER A 227 7.26 -52.13 -15.88
N GLY A 228 8.38 -52.19 -15.14
CA GLY A 228 8.78 -52.31 -13.73
C GLY A 228 10.25 -51.78 -13.66
N HIS A 229 10.84 -51.42 -12.53
CA HIS A 229 11.32 -52.24 -11.41
C HIS A 229 11.67 -51.31 -10.24
#